data_AF-A0A1C2AYP7-F1
#
_entry.id   AF-A0A1C2AYP7-F1
#
_cell.length_a   1.000
_cell.length_b   1.000
_cell.length_c   1.000
_cell.angle_alpha   90.00
_cell.angle_beta   90.00
_cell.angle_gamma   90.00
#
_symmetry.space_group_name_H-M   'P 1'
#
loop_
_entity.id
_entity.type
_entity.pdbx_description
1 polymer ?
#
loop_
_entity_poly.entity_id
_entity_poly.type
_entity_poly.pdbx_seq_one_letter_code
_entity_poly.pdbx_strand_id
1 'polypeptide(L)'
;MNEKNLPDDIASKSLNELTDLADEIIKNLENRNNLENTSEDYANLLKINRLIEKKFQKNFKEISDKTIFKIKDIKLNKNAKKVK
;
A
#
# COMPACT_ATOMS: atom_id res chain seq x y z
N MET A 1 3.48 -13.57 -25.69
CA MET A 1 2.91 -13.62 -24.33
C MET A 1 2.06 -12.38 -24.17
N ASN A 2 0.86 -12.52 -23.61
CA ASN A 2 -0.12 -11.44 -23.55
C ASN A 2 0.50 -10.19 -22.91
N GLU A 3 0.44 -9.06 -23.61
CA GLU A 3 0.67 -7.73 -23.05
C GLU A 3 -0.25 -7.57 -21.84
N LYS A 4 0.29 -7.88 -20.66
CA LYS A 4 -0.37 -7.64 -19.37
C LYS A 4 -0.23 -6.16 -19.08
N ASN A 5 -1.03 -5.36 -19.80
CA ASN A 5 -1.35 -4.02 -19.33
C ASN A 5 -1.89 -4.14 -17.90
N LEU A 6 -1.44 -3.23 -17.02
CA LEU A 6 -1.98 -3.14 -15.66
C LEU A 6 -3.51 -3.07 -15.74
N PRO A 7 -4.24 -3.86 -14.93
CA PRO A 7 -5.69 -3.77 -14.89
C PRO A 7 -6.15 -2.34 -14.59
N ASP A 8 -7.20 -1.86 -15.26
CA ASP A 8 -7.74 -0.51 -15.03
C ASP A 8 -8.20 -0.31 -13.57
N ASP A 9 -8.51 -1.39 -12.86
CA ASP A 9 -8.93 -1.42 -11.47
C ASP A 9 -7.76 -1.53 -10.46
N ILE A 10 -6.50 -1.45 -10.89
CA ILE A 10 -5.30 -1.57 -10.03
C ILE A 10 -5.36 -0.62 -8.82
N ALA A 11 -5.94 0.58 -8.99
CA ALA A 11 -6.07 1.55 -7.90
C ALA A 11 -7.05 1.11 -6.80
N SER A 12 -8.00 0.24 -7.13
CA SER A 12 -9.02 -0.27 -6.21
C SER A 12 -8.52 -1.43 -5.34
N LYS A 13 -7.48 -2.15 -5.79
CA LYS A 13 -6.87 -3.28 -5.07
C LYS A 13 -6.41 -2.90 -3.67
N SER A 14 -6.45 -3.88 -2.77
CA SER A 14 -5.94 -3.75 -1.40
C SER A 14 -4.41 -3.62 -1.39
N LEU A 15 -3.86 -3.22 -0.23
CA LEU A 15 -2.41 -3.13 -0.05
C LEU A 15 -1.73 -4.48 -0.29
N ASN A 16 -2.31 -5.56 0.25
CA ASN A 16 -1.78 -6.92 0.11
C ASN A 16 -1.79 -7.37 -1.36
N GLU A 17 -2.91 -7.19 -2.06
CA GLU A 17 -2.99 -7.57 -3.48
C GLU A 17 -1.97 -6.81 -4.35
N LEU A 18 -1.72 -5.54 -4.04
CA LEU A 18 -0.69 -4.77 -4.75
C LEU A 18 0.73 -5.28 -4.44
N THR A 19 1.00 -5.65 -3.20
CA THR A 19 2.28 -6.26 -2.80
C THR A 19 2.48 -7.61 -3.48
N ASP A 20 1.45 -8.46 -3.50
CA ASP A 20 1.51 -9.76 -4.18
C ASP A 20 1.80 -9.60 -5.68
N LEU A 21 1.16 -8.62 -6.33
CA LEU A 21 1.43 -8.28 -7.74
C LEU A 21 2.85 -7.75 -7.96
N ALA A 22 3.37 -6.93 -7.05
CA ALA A 22 4.76 -6.47 -7.12
C ALA A 22 5.74 -7.64 -7.00
N ASP A 23 5.49 -8.56 -6.06
CA ASP A 23 6.30 -9.76 -5.85
C ASP A 23 6.29 -10.68 -7.07
N GLU A 24 5.14 -10.86 -7.73
CA GLU A 24 5.05 -11.60 -8.99
C GLU A 24 5.89 -10.97 -10.09
N ILE A 25 5.84 -9.64 -10.25
CA ILE A 25 6.63 -8.93 -11.26
C ILE A 25 8.11 -9.05 -10.95
N ILE A 26 8.53 -8.90 -9.70
CA ILE A 26 9.92 -9.07 -9.27
C ILE A 26 10.41 -10.49 -9.58
N LYS A 27 9.66 -11.52 -9.20
CA LYS A 27 10.02 -12.92 -9.51
C LYS A 27 10.14 -13.14 -11.03
N ASN A 28 9.25 -12.56 -11.82
CA ASN A 28 9.34 -12.66 -13.28
C ASN A 28 10.58 -11.95 -13.83
N LEU A 29 10.92 -10.78 -13.30
CA LEU A 29 12.12 -10.02 -13.69
C LEU A 29 13.40 -10.76 -13.31
N GLU A 30 13.48 -11.31 -12.10
CA GLU A 30 14.65 -12.04 -11.60
C GLU A 30 14.95 -13.33 -12.39
N ASN A 31 13.91 -13.97 -12.95
CA ASN A 31 14.04 -15.20 -13.72
C ASN A 31 14.27 -14.96 -15.23
N ARG A 32 14.29 -13.71 -15.71
CA ARG A 32 14.49 -13.40 -17.13
C ARG A 32 15.97 -13.19 -17.46
N ASN A 33 16.45 -13.92 -18.46
CA ASN A 33 17.81 -13.78 -19.00
C ASN A 33 17.95 -12.68 -20.07
N ASN A 34 16.83 -12.18 -20.63
CA ASN A 34 16.82 -11.14 -21.66
C ASN A 34 16.11 -9.87 -21.17
N LEU A 35 16.89 -8.79 -21.08
CA LEU A 35 16.48 -7.45 -20.60
C LEU A 35 15.72 -6.62 -21.64
N GLU A 36 15.80 -6.99 -22.92
CA GLU A 36 15.22 -6.19 -24.02
C GLU A 36 13.69 -6.12 -23.95
N ASN A 37 13.07 -7.09 -23.27
CA ASN A 37 11.61 -7.19 -23.10
C ASN A 37 11.12 -6.88 -21.67
N THR A 38 11.95 -6.27 -20.81
CA THR A 38 11.60 -6.04 -19.39
C THR A 38 11.28 -4.58 -19.05
N SER A 39 11.47 -3.64 -19.98
CA SER A 39 11.24 -2.21 -19.72
C SER A 39 9.82 -1.92 -19.22
N GLU A 40 8.82 -2.58 -19.81
CA GLU A 40 7.42 -2.46 -19.41
C GLU A 40 7.16 -3.06 -18.01
N ASP A 41 7.74 -4.22 -17.72
CA ASP A 41 7.64 -4.87 -16.40
C ASP A 41 8.20 -3.95 -15.30
N TYR A 42 9.35 -3.30 -15.52
CA TYR A 42 9.89 -2.30 -14.59
C TYR A 42 9.01 -1.05 -14.46
N ALA A 43 8.45 -0.55 -15.56
CA ALA A 43 7.54 0.59 -15.53
C ALA A 43 6.26 0.26 -14.73
N ASN A 44 5.76 -0.96 -14.87
CA ASN A 44 4.61 -1.45 -14.12
C ASN A 44 4.93 -1.64 -12.63
N LEU A 45 6.10 -2.19 -12.30
CA LEU A 45 6.59 -2.30 -10.93
C LEU A 45 6.69 -0.93 -10.24
N LEU A 46 7.22 0.08 -10.93
CA LEU A 46 7.28 1.46 -10.41
C LEU A 46 5.88 2.03 -10.13
N LYS A 47 4.92 1.81 -11.02
CA LYS A 47 3.52 2.26 -10.83
C LYS A 47 2.90 1.57 -9.61
N ILE A 48 3.06 0.26 -9.48
CA ILE A 48 2.53 -0.51 -8.34
C ILE A 48 3.17 -0.05 -7.03
N ASN A 49 4.50 0.11 -6.98
CA ASN A 49 5.19 0.57 -5.77
C ASN A 49 4.70 1.95 -5.31
N ARG A 50 4.45 2.88 -6.25
CA ARG A 50 3.86 4.19 -5.91
C ARG A 50 2.45 4.06 -5.33
N LEU A 51 1.65 3.09 -5.80
CA LEU A 51 0.31 2.84 -5.24
C LEU A 51 0.39 2.23 -3.83
N ILE A 52 1.30 1.28 -3.62
CA ILE A 52 1.59 0.67 -2.31
C ILE A 52 1.98 1.77 -1.32
N GLU A 53 2.94 2.61 -1.67
CA GLU A 53 3.40 3.72 -0.83
C GLU A 53 2.24 4.63 -0.42
N LYS A 54 1.44 5.09 -1.38
CA LYS A 54 0.28 5.97 -1.11
C LYS A 54 -0.75 5.32 -0.19
N LYS A 55 -1.09 4.05 -0.41
CA LYS A 55 -2.06 3.33 0.44
C LYS A 55 -1.50 3.08 1.84
N PHE A 56 -0.23 2.72 1.95
CA PHE A 56 0.44 2.54 3.23
C PHE A 56 0.43 3.83 4.05
N GLN A 57 0.83 4.96 3.45
CA GLN A 57 0.82 6.28 4.11
C GLN A 57 -0.59 6.67 4.57
N LYS A 58 -1.61 6.45 3.75
CA LYS A 58 -3.00 6.73 4.10
C LYS A 58 -3.45 5.89 5.30
N ASN A 59 -3.25 4.57 5.24
CA ASN A 59 -3.64 3.66 6.32
C ASN A 59 -2.91 4.00 7.63
N PHE A 60 -1.61 4.28 7.55
CA PHE A 60 -0.81 4.71 8.70
C PHE A 60 -1.38 5.98 9.33
N LYS A 61 -1.70 7.00 8.52
CA LYS A 61 -2.30 8.24 9.00
C LYS A 61 -3.64 8.01 9.68
N GLU A 62 -4.51 7.19 9.09
CA GLU A 62 -5.81 6.85 9.69
C GLU A 62 -5.68 6.16 11.05
N ILE A 63 -4.72 5.23 11.18
CA ILE A 63 -4.43 4.54 12.45
C ILE A 63 -3.90 5.53 13.49
N SER A 64 -2.97 6.40 13.09
CA SER A 64 -2.40 7.43 13.96
C SER A 64 -3.48 8.38 14.48
N ASP A 65 -4.30 8.92 13.58
CA ASP A 65 -5.40 9.85 13.90
C ASP A 65 -6.40 9.19 14.87
N LYS A 66 -6.82 7.94 14.60
CA LYS A 66 -7.70 7.16 15.49
C LYS A 66 -7.08 6.92 16.87
N THR A 67 -5.78 6.67 16.93
CA THR A 67 -5.07 6.41 18.20
C THR A 67 -4.97 7.68 19.04
N ILE A 68 -4.59 8.81 18.42
CA ILE A 68 -4.55 10.11 19.08
C ILE A 68 -5.94 10.48 19.61
N PHE A 69 -6.99 10.27 18.82
CA PHE A 69 -8.37 10.51 19.24
C PHE A 69 -8.74 9.69 20.48
N LYS A 70 -8.50 8.37 20.47
CA LYS A 70 -8.76 7.50 21.63
C LYS A 70 -7.99 7.93 22.88
N ILE A 71 -6.73 8.34 22.73
CA ILE A 71 -5.93 8.85 23.86
C ILE A 71 -6.54 10.12 24.44
N LYS A 72 -6.99 11.06 23.59
CA LYS A 72 -7.66 12.29 24.03
C LYS A 72 -8.96 11.99 24.76
N ASP A 73 -9.79 11.10 24.22
CA ASP A 73 -11.05 10.66 24.82
C ASP A 73 -10.83 10.08 26.23
N ILE A 74 -9.87 9.16 26.39
CA ILE A 74 -9.53 8.57 27.69
C ILE A 74 -9.08 9.64 28.70
N LYS A 75 -8.26 10.61 28.27
CA LYS A 75 -7.80 11.71 29.14
C LYS A 75 -8.97 12.59 29.61
N LEU A 76 -9.89 12.94 28.72
CA LEU A 76 -11.09 13.71 29.06
C LEU A 76 -11.98 12.95 30.06
N ASN A 77 -12.24 11.68 29.80
CA ASN A 77 -13.05 10.82 30.65
C ASN A 77 -12.43 10.53 32.03
N LYS A 78 -11.09 10.49 32.12
CA LYS A 78 -10.37 10.36 33.41
C LYS A 78 -10.45 11.62 34.26
N ASN A 79 -10.46 12.80 33.63
CA ASN A 79 -10.63 14.08 34.34
C ASN A 79 -12.07 14.28 34.82
N ALA A 80 -13.07 13.76 34.09
CA ALA A 80 -14.48 13.79 34.52
C ALA A 80 -14.75 12.97 35.80
N LYS A 81 -13.99 11.89 36.03
CA LYS A 81 -14.13 11.04 37.24
C LYS A 81 -13.38 11.56 38.47
N LYS A 82 -12.51 12.56 38.33
CA LYS A 82 -11.76 13.15 39.45
C LYS A 82 -12.46 14.34 40.12
N VAL A 83 -13.55 14.83 39.54
CA VAL A 83 -14.39 15.88 40.13
C VAL A 83 -15.58 15.21 40.81
N LYS A 84 -15.36 14.60 41.97
CA LYS A 84 -16.37 14.24 42.97
C LYS A 84 -15.70 14.03 44.32
#